data_AF-A0A3S0WDB3-F1
#
_entry.id   AF-A0A3S0WDB3-F1
#
_cell.length_a   1.000
_cell.length_b   1.000
_cell.length_c   1.000
_cell.angle_alpha   90.00
_cell.angle_beta   90.00
_cell.angle_gamma   90.00
#
_symmetry.space_group_name_H-M   'P 1'
#
loop_
_entity.id
_entity.type
_entity.pdbx_description
1 polymer ?
#
loop_
_entity_poly.entity_id
_entity_poly.type
_entity_poly.pdbx_seq_one_letter_code
_entity_poly.pdbx_strand_id
1 'polypeptide(L)'
;MECEQGGDMQYSQRPQEQGAALVVVMALLASALIIGVSCMQSAFVDERLASNYRASTLAQMRAEIAASQAVAAFSKLEWDDSVLSINSDQTFRWEDVVAHPLTTVLGGDCEHNSCLFTPVERDGQPWVMALGAVIAGDNAASDTLLAQSLPVFIKVEEGEESHQTKATVVWH
;
A
#
# COMPACT_ATOMS: atom_id res chain seq x y z
N MET A 1 88.76 -21.48 -46.25
CA MET A 1 88.83 -20.17 -45.58
C MET A 1 87.45 -19.91 -45.02
N GLU A 2 87.32 -20.18 -43.72
CA GLU A 2 86.60 -19.40 -42.69
C GLU A 2 85.95 -18.09 -43.19
N CYS A 3 84.80 -17.61 -42.72
CA CYS A 3 84.03 -17.87 -41.50
C CYS A 3 82.65 -17.18 -41.61
N GLU A 4 81.74 -17.60 -40.72
CA GLU A 4 80.75 -16.78 -40.01
C GLU A 4 79.74 -15.87 -40.75
N GLN A 5 78.45 -16.17 -40.58
CA GLN A 5 77.55 -15.56 -39.57
C GLN A 5 76.12 -15.89 -40.03
N GLY A 6 75.35 -16.69 -39.31
CA GLY A 6 74.98 -16.35 -37.94
C GLY A 6 73.84 -15.31 -37.99
N GLY A 7 72.76 -15.65 -38.67
CA GLY A 7 71.58 -14.83 -38.79
C GLY A 7 70.35 -15.69 -38.55
N ASP A 8 70.15 -16.10 -37.30
CA ASP A 8 68.88 -16.67 -36.87
C ASP A 8 67.79 -15.65 -37.19
N MET A 9 67.05 -15.93 -38.26
CA MET A 9 65.83 -15.24 -38.61
C MET A 9 64.80 -15.63 -37.54
N GLN A 10 64.83 -14.94 -36.40
CA GLN A 10 63.79 -14.98 -35.39
C GLN A 10 62.50 -14.51 -36.05
N TYR A 11 61.74 -15.46 -36.57
CA TYR A 11 60.36 -15.28 -36.96
C TYR A 11 59.62 -14.88 -35.68
N SER A 12 59.43 -13.57 -35.50
CA SER A 12 58.59 -13.05 -34.43
C SER A 12 57.17 -13.55 -34.70
N GLN A 13 56.83 -14.70 -34.12
CA GLN A 13 55.44 -15.12 -33.96
C GLN A 13 54.79 -14.05 -33.09
N ARG A 14 54.14 -13.06 -33.71
CA ARG A 14 53.20 -12.21 -33.01
C ARG A 14 52.05 -13.12 -32.58
N PRO A 15 51.83 -13.35 -31.28
CA PRO A 15 50.69 -14.14 -30.86
C PRO A 15 49.42 -13.42 -31.30
N GLN A 16 48.49 -14.20 -31.79
CA GLN A 16 47.19 -13.78 -32.30
C GLN A 16 46.30 -13.33 -31.12
N GLU A 17 46.61 -12.19 -30.49
CA GLU A 17 45.92 -11.71 -29.27
C GLU A 17 44.59 -10.98 -29.54
N GLN A 18 44.27 -10.73 -30.81
CA GLN A 18 43.08 -9.98 -31.20
C GLN A 18 41.76 -10.71 -30.90
N GLY A 19 41.78 -12.05 -30.77
CA GLY A 19 40.58 -12.83 -30.41
C GLY A 19 40.24 -12.81 -28.92
N ALA A 20 41.25 -12.79 -28.04
CA ALA A 20 41.06 -12.83 -26.59
C ALA A 20 40.50 -11.52 -26.03
N ALA A 21 40.96 -10.38 -26.57
CA ALA A 21 40.47 -9.06 -26.17
C ALA A 21 38.96 -8.89 -26.42
N LEU A 22 38.45 -9.40 -27.54
CA LEU A 22 37.03 -9.36 -27.87
C LEU A 22 36.18 -10.15 -26.86
N VAL A 23 36.65 -11.34 -26.46
CA VAL A 23 35.96 -12.18 -25.48
C VAL A 23 35.92 -11.51 -24.11
N VAL A 24 37.02 -10.89 -23.69
CA VAL A 24 37.06 -10.14 -22.42
C VAL A 24 36.11 -8.95 -22.46
N VAL A 25 36.12 -8.16 -23.54
CA VAL A 25 35.18 -7.03 -23.68
C VAL A 25 33.74 -7.50 -23.72
N MET A 26 33.42 -8.58 -24.43
CA MET A 26 32.07 -9.15 -24.42
C MET A 26 31.67 -9.65 -23.03
N ALA A 27 32.58 -10.27 -22.27
CA ALA A 27 32.30 -10.69 -20.90
C ALA A 27 32.04 -9.50 -19.98
N LEU A 28 32.79 -8.41 -20.12
CA LEU A 28 32.60 -7.17 -19.35
C LEU A 28 31.32 -6.42 -19.75
N LEU A 29 30.98 -6.38 -21.04
CA LEU A 29 29.73 -5.80 -21.51
C LEU A 29 28.53 -6.64 -21.08
N ALA A 30 28.65 -7.97 -21.12
CA ALA A 30 27.62 -8.88 -20.64
C ALA A 30 27.40 -8.72 -19.13
N SER A 31 28.47 -8.63 -18.34
CA SER A 31 28.34 -8.39 -16.89
C SER A 31 27.76 -7.01 -16.57
N ALA A 32 28.20 -5.96 -17.27
CA ALA A 32 27.64 -4.62 -17.12
C ALA A 32 26.15 -4.56 -17.51
N LEU A 33 25.75 -5.26 -18.57
CA LEU A 33 24.35 -5.39 -18.99
C LEU A 33 23.50 -6.10 -17.92
N ILE A 34 23.98 -7.22 -17.38
CA ILE A 34 23.28 -7.96 -16.33
C ILE A 34 23.10 -7.08 -15.08
N ILE A 35 24.13 -6.32 -14.69
CA ILE A 35 24.05 -5.36 -13.59
C ILE A 35 22.99 -4.30 -13.89
N GLY A 36 23.01 -3.70 -15.09
CA GLY A 36 22.04 -2.68 -15.50
C GLY A 36 20.60 -3.19 -15.49
N VAL A 37 20.35 -4.39 -16.01
CA VAL A 37 19.02 -5.01 -16.00
C VAL A 37 18.57 -5.31 -14.57
N SER A 38 19.46 -5.80 -13.70
CA SER A 38 19.16 -6.05 -12.29
C SER A 38 18.77 -4.76 -11.56
N CYS A 39 19.47 -3.65 -11.81
CA CYS A 39 19.13 -2.35 -11.23
C CYS A 39 17.75 -1.85 -11.69
N MET A 40 17.42 -1.98 -12.98
CA MET A 40 16.10 -1.60 -13.48
C MET A 40 14.97 -2.43 -12.87
N GLN A 41 15.18 -3.75 -12.75
CA GLN A 41 14.21 -4.63 -12.11
C GLN A 41 13.98 -4.24 -10.65
N SER A 42 15.04 -3.92 -9.90
CA SER A 42 14.93 -3.43 -8.52
C SER A 42 14.09 -2.14 -8.44
N ALA A 43 14.35 -1.18 -9.33
CA ALA A 43 13.63 0.09 -9.35
C ALA A 43 12.12 -0.10 -9.58
N PHE A 44 11.71 -1.03 -10.46
CA PHE A 44 10.30 -1.34 -10.67
C PHE A 44 9.65 -2.00 -9.44
N VAL A 45 10.39 -2.82 -8.70
CA VAL A 45 9.88 -3.40 -7.46
C VAL A 45 9.67 -2.30 -6.41
N ASP A 46 10.64 -1.41 -6.25
CA ASP A 46 10.57 -0.29 -5.31
C ASP A 46 9.39 0.65 -5.62
N GLU A 47 9.13 0.93 -6.90
CA GLU A 47 7.99 1.73 -7.33
C GLU A 47 6.65 1.08 -6.94
N ARG A 48 6.51 -0.23 -7.15
CA ARG A 48 5.29 -0.95 -6.78
C ARG A 48 5.10 -1.01 -5.27
N LEU A 49 6.18 -1.17 -4.50
CA LEU A 49 6.13 -1.12 -3.04
C LEU A 49 5.73 0.27 -2.53
N ALA A 50 6.33 1.33 -3.08
CA ALA A 50 5.99 2.70 -2.73
C ALA A 50 4.52 3.02 -3.07
N SER A 51 4.03 2.53 -4.21
CA SER A 51 2.63 2.68 -4.63
C SER A 51 1.68 1.96 -3.68
N ASN A 52 1.96 0.70 -3.33
CA ASN A 52 1.15 -0.07 -2.38
C ASN A 52 1.14 0.57 -0.98
N TYR A 53 2.30 1.03 -0.51
CA TYR A 53 2.41 1.72 0.78
C TYR A 53 1.57 3.00 0.78
N ARG A 54 1.69 3.82 -0.26
CA ARG A 54 0.87 5.03 -0.43
C ARG A 54 -0.62 4.72 -0.40
N ALA A 55 -1.07 3.69 -1.12
CA ALA A 55 -2.49 3.31 -1.13
C ALA A 55 -2.98 2.87 0.26
N SER A 56 -2.17 2.09 0.99
CA SER A 56 -2.49 1.69 2.37
C SER A 56 -2.56 2.89 3.32
N THR A 57 -1.62 3.83 3.24
CA THR A 57 -1.63 5.04 4.09
C THR A 57 -2.83 5.93 3.78
N LEU A 58 -3.18 6.10 2.50
CA LEU A 58 -4.36 6.86 2.11
C LEU A 58 -5.65 6.21 2.61
N ALA A 59 -5.77 4.88 2.51
CA ALA A 59 -6.91 4.15 3.08
C ALA A 59 -6.99 4.38 4.59
N GLN A 60 -5.87 4.29 5.32
CA GLN A 60 -5.84 4.54 6.77
C GLN A 60 -6.28 5.96 7.11
N MET A 61 -5.69 6.98 6.47
CA MET A 61 -6.06 8.38 6.69
C MET A 61 -7.56 8.63 6.43
N ARG A 62 -8.14 7.97 5.42
CA ARG A 62 -9.58 8.01 5.14
C ARG A 62 -10.43 7.44 6.28
N ALA A 63 -9.97 6.37 6.91
CA ALA A 63 -10.60 5.83 8.11
C ALA A 63 -10.52 6.82 9.29
N GLU A 64 -9.41 7.55 9.43
CA GLU A 64 -9.26 8.58 10.48
C GLU A 64 -10.19 9.78 10.24
N ILE A 65 -10.37 10.18 8.98
CA ILE A 65 -11.35 11.21 8.61
C ILE A 65 -12.75 10.71 8.98
N ALA A 66 -13.12 9.50 8.58
CA ALA A 66 -14.40 8.89 8.95
C ALA A 66 -14.57 8.82 10.48
N ALA A 67 -13.52 8.48 11.21
CA ALA A 67 -13.53 8.42 12.66
C ALA A 67 -13.79 9.80 13.29
N SER A 68 -13.14 10.85 12.78
CA SER A 68 -13.36 12.21 13.27
C SER A 68 -14.81 12.67 13.07
N GLN A 69 -15.41 12.32 11.93
CA GLN A 69 -16.81 12.64 11.64
C GLN A 69 -17.78 11.80 12.46
N ALA A 70 -17.46 10.53 12.69
CA ALA A 70 -18.23 9.65 13.55
C ALA A 70 -18.34 10.20 14.99
N VAL A 71 -17.24 10.72 15.56
CA VAL A 71 -17.28 11.36 16.88
C VAL A 71 -18.20 12.58 16.88
N ALA A 72 -18.16 13.40 15.82
CA ALA A 72 -19.01 14.59 15.69
C ALA A 72 -20.49 14.25 15.45
N ALA A 73 -20.77 13.11 14.81
CA ALA A 73 -22.11 12.64 14.48
C ALA A 73 -22.67 11.64 15.50
N PHE A 74 -21.92 11.27 16.54
CA PHE A 74 -22.25 10.16 17.43
C PHE A 74 -23.66 10.24 18.04
N SER A 75 -24.07 11.43 18.49
CA SER A 75 -25.40 11.66 19.10
C SER A 75 -26.56 11.58 18.12
N LYS A 76 -26.28 11.54 16.81
CA LYS A 76 -27.29 11.44 15.73
C LYS A 76 -27.36 10.04 15.12
N LEU A 77 -26.52 9.11 15.58
CA LEU A 77 -26.51 7.74 15.09
C LEU A 77 -27.75 6.98 15.57
N GLU A 78 -28.31 6.16 14.68
CA GLU A 78 -29.36 5.21 15.04
C GLU A 78 -28.74 3.92 15.59
N TRP A 79 -29.22 3.50 16.75
CA TRP A 79 -28.79 2.30 17.47
C TRP A 79 -29.99 1.37 17.62
N ASP A 80 -30.30 0.63 16.56
CA ASP A 80 -31.45 -0.30 16.50
C ASP A 80 -30.97 -1.76 16.39
N ASP A 81 -31.91 -2.72 16.35
CA ASP A 81 -31.67 -4.17 16.24
C ASP A 81 -30.87 -4.58 14.98
N SER A 82 -30.65 -3.67 14.04
CA SER A 82 -29.84 -3.90 12.83
C SER A 82 -28.35 -3.60 13.00
N VAL A 83 -27.89 -3.17 14.19
CA VAL A 83 -26.47 -2.91 14.47
C VAL A 83 -25.64 -4.20 14.31
N LEU A 84 -24.52 -4.08 13.59
CA LEU A 84 -23.57 -5.18 13.40
C LEU A 84 -22.92 -5.56 14.74
N SER A 85 -23.19 -6.76 15.23
CA SER A 85 -22.46 -7.33 16.37
C SER A 85 -21.10 -7.88 15.91
N ILE A 86 -20.03 -7.36 16.49
CA ILE A 86 -18.65 -7.66 16.11
C ILE A 86 -17.99 -8.53 17.17
N ASN A 87 -17.49 -9.68 16.72
CA ASN A 87 -16.56 -10.53 17.47
C ASN A 87 -15.12 -10.26 17.01
N SER A 88 -14.13 -10.51 17.87
CA SER A 88 -12.70 -10.23 17.62
C SER A 88 -12.13 -10.86 16.35
N ASP A 89 -12.75 -11.93 15.84
CA ASP A 89 -12.21 -12.76 14.77
C ASP A 89 -12.79 -12.40 13.39
N GLN A 90 -13.68 -11.41 13.32
CA GLN A 90 -14.37 -11.04 12.09
C GLN A 90 -13.50 -10.14 11.21
N THR A 91 -13.28 -10.56 9.96
CA THR A 91 -12.67 -9.73 8.94
C THR A 91 -13.72 -8.88 8.25
N PHE A 92 -13.49 -7.56 8.19
CA PHE A 92 -14.40 -6.61 7.55
C PHE A 92 -13.95 -6.32 6.13
N ARG A 93 -14.77 -6.68 5.14
CA ARG A 93 -14.55 -6.29 3.75
C ARG A 93 -15.33 -5.01 3.46
N TRP A 94 -14.72 -4.12 2.69
CA TRP A 94 -15.32 -2.85 2.31
C TRP A 94 -16.73 -3.02 1.71
N GLU A 95 -16.87 -3.94 0.77
CA GLU A 95 -18.11 -4.23 0.04
C GLU A 95 -19.25 -4.70 0.95
N ASP A 96 -18.94 -5.43 2.02
CA ASP A 96 -19.94 -5.92 2.97
C ASP A 96 -20.43 -4.79 3.87
N VAL A 97 -19.53 -3.91 4.29
CA VAL A 97 -19.86 -2.79 5.18
C VAL A 97 -20.57 -1.67 4.43
N VAL A 98 -20.14 -1.32 3.22
CA VAL A 98 -20.78 -0.24 2.44
C VAL A 98 -22.22 -0.57 2.05
N ALA A 99 -22.56 -1.86 1.92
CA ALA A 99 -23.92 -2.30 1.61
C ALA A 99 -24.86 -2.32 2.83
N HIS A 100 -24.32 -2.15 4.05
CA HIS A 100 -25.10 -2.25 5.27
C HIS A 100 -25.97 -0.98 5.48
N PRO A 101 -27.27 -1.11 5.81
CA PRO A 101 -28.20 0.03 5.95
C PRO A 101 -27.79 1.12 6.93
N LEU A 102 -27.08 0.78 8.02
CA LEU A 102 -26.66 1.76 9.03
C LEU A 102 -25.32 2.44 8.68
N THR A 103 -24.70 2.07 7.56
CA THR A 103 -23.43 2.64 7.14
C THR A 103 -23.63 4.04 6.56
N THR A 104 -22.93 5.01 7.13
CA THR A 104 -22.84 6.36 6.61
C THR A 104 -21.58 6.49 5.76
N VAL A 105 -21.77 6.78 4.47
CA VAL A 105 -20.68 7.02 3.52
C VAL A 105 -20.45 8.52 3.35
N LEU A 106 -19.21 8.95 3.50
CA LEU A 106 -18.82 10.36 3.45
C LEU A 106 -18.39 10.74 2.04
N GLY A 107 -19.06 11.73 1.46
CA GLY A 107 -18.75 12.25 0.13
C GLY A 107 -17.97 13.58 0.10
N GLY A 108 -18.28 14.51 1.00
CA GLY A 108 -17.76 15.90 0.92
C GLY A 108 -16.26 16.03 1.23
N ASP A 109 -15.80 15.34 2.27
CA ASP A 109 -14.40 15.39 2.74
C ASP A 109 -13.58 14.17 2.29
N CYS A 110 -14.20 13.24 1.59
CA CYS A 110 -13.60 11.98 1.17
C CYS A 110 -13.90 11.67 -0.29
N GLU A 111 -12.84 11.77 -1.08
CA GLU A 111 -12.85 11.50 -2.51
C GLU A 111 -13.43 10.10 -2.82
N HIS A 112 -14.20 9.99 -3.90
CA HIS A 112 -14.79 8.72 -4.35
C HIS A 112 -15.58 7.95 -3.28
N ASN A 113 -16.23 8.63 -2.33
CA ASN A 113 -17.05 7.98 -1.29
C ASN A 113 -16.30 6.90 -0.51
N SER A 114 -15.01 7.14 -0.30
CA SER A 114 -14.05 6.13 0.15
C SER A 114 -13.78 6.17 1.66
N CYS A 115 -14.65 6.85 2.39
CA CYS A 115 -14.68 6.91 3.85
C CYS A 115 -16.07 6.57 4.31
N LEU A 116 -16.17 5.70 5.31
CA LEU A 116 -17.45 5.34 5.90
C LEU A 116 -17.31 5.08 7.39
N PHE A 117 -18.43 5.22 8.09
CA PHE A 117 -18.57 4.73 9.45
C PHE A 117 -19.92 4.06 9.64
N THR A 118 -19.98 3.07 10.53
CA THR A 118 -21.20 2.36 10.87
C THR A 118 -21.26 2.13 12.38
N PRO A 119 -22.44 2.25 13.01
CA PRO A 119 -22.63 1.79 14.38
C PRO A 119 -22.44 0.27 14.44
N VAL A 120 -21.76 -0.19 15.48
CA VAL A 120 -21.46 -1.60 15.73
C VAL A 120 -21.59 -1.88 17.21
N GLU A 121 -21.94 -3.12 17.56
CA GLU A 121 -21.97 -3.57 18.94
C GLU A 121 -20.77 -4.48 19.17
N ARG A 122 -19.94 -4.15 20.16
CA ARG A 122 -18.78 -4.95 20.53
C ARG A 122 -18.79 -5.18 22.02
N ASP A 123 -18.75 -6.44 22.43
CA ASP A 123 -18.79 -6.86 23.83
C ASP A 123 -20.00 -6.31 24.61
N GLY A 124 -21.17 -6.20 23.95
CA GLY A 124 -22.39 -5.66 24.55
C GLY A 124 -22.40 -4.14 24.74
N GLN A 125 -21.43 -3.44 24.14
CA GLN A 125 -21.32 -1.98 24.20
C GLN A 125 -21.49 -1.35 22.82
N PRO A 126 -22.04 -0.13 22.73
CA PRO A 126 -22.12 0.61 21.47
C PRO A 126 -20.75 1.18 21.09
N TRP A 127 -20.33 0.90 19.86
CA TRP A 127 -19.13 1.43 19.24
C TRP A 127 -19.46 1.94 17.84
N VAL A 128 -18.58 2.78 17.29
CA VAL A 128 -18.61 3.13 15.89
C VAL A 128 -17.37 2.57 15.23
N MET A 129 -17.56 1.83 14.13
CA MET A 129 -16.47 1.37 13.28
C MET A 129 -16.33 2.34 12.11
N ALA A 130 -15.13 2.88 11.94
CA ALA A 130 -14.76 3.69 10.78
C ALA A 130 -13.79 2.90 9.88
N LEU A 131 -14.01 3.01 8.57
CA LEU A 131 -13.19 2.38 7.54
C LEU A 131 -12.90 3.37 6.42
N GLY A 132 -11.73 3.20 5.81
CA GLY A 132 -11.32 3.92 4.63
C GLY A 132 -10.87 2.96 3.54
N ALA A 133 -11.04 3.38 2.29
CA ALA A 133 -10.64 2.64 1.12
C ALA A 133 -9.92 3.55 0.13
N VAL A 134 -9.15 2.96 -0.79
CA VAL A 134 -8.73 3.61 -2.02
C VAL A 134 -9.44 2.93 -3.17
N ILE A 135 -10.28 3.69 -3.85
CA ILE A 135 -11.10 3.22 -4.96
C ILE A 135 -10.57 3.91 -6.22
N ALA A 136 -10.25 3.12 -7.25
CA ALA A 136 -9.97 3.61 -8.58
C ALA A 136 -11.21 3.46 -9.44
N GLY A 137 -11.73 4.58 -9.93
CA GLY A 137 -12.86 4.63 -10.85
C GLY A 137 -12.86 5.97 -11.56
N ASP A 138 -12.70 5.96 -12.88
CA ASP A 138 -12.67 7.20 -13.66
C ASP A 138 -14.08 7.65 -14.07
N ASN A 139 -15.04 6.71 -14.21
CA ASN A 139 -16.45 6.97 -14.52
C ASN A 139 -17.31 5.70 -14.28
N ALA A 140 -18.12 5.70 -13.22
CA ALA A 140 -19.38 4.95 -12.97
C ALA A 140 -19.57 3.45 -13.36
N ALA A 141 -18.62 2.75 -13.99
CA ALA A 141 -18.84 1.40 -14.52
C ALA A 141 -18.07 0.29 -13.79
N SER A 142 -17.02 0.61 -13.03
CA SER A 142 -16.35 -0.37 -12.14
C SER A 142 -15.40 0.33 -11.18
N ASP A 143 -15.91 0.71 -10.03
CA ASP A 143 -15.09 1.14 -8.90
C ASP A 143 -14.25 -0.06 -8.43
N THR A 144 -12.93 0.03 -8.60
CA THR A 144 -12.00 -1.03 -8.20
C THR A 144 -11.38 -0.68 -6.86
N LEU A 145 -11.57 -1.54 -5.86
CA LEU A 145 -10.91 -1.41 -4.57
C LEU A 145 -9.40 -1.71 -4.72
N LEU A 146 -8.56 -0.69 -4.50
CA LEU A 146 -7.10 -0.80 -4.53
C LEU A 146 -6.51 -1.11 -3.16
N ALA A 147 -7.07 -0.51 -2.11
CA ALA A 147 -6.63 -0.71 -0.73
C ALA A 147 -7.78 -0.47 0.24
N GLN A 148 -7.71 -1.09 1.41
CA GLN A 148 -8.64 -0.89 2.53
C GLN A 148 -7.82 -0.70 3.80
N SER A 149 -8.31 0.17 4.70
CA SER A 149 -7.73 0.39 6.01
C SER A 149 -8.04 -0.76 6.97
N LEU A 150 -7.33 -0.78 8.10
CA LEU A 150 -7.82 -1.51 9.26
C LEU A 150 -9.01 -0.75 9.87
N PRO A 151 -9.96 -1.46 10.51
CA PRO A 151 -11.09 -0.82 11.16
C PRO A 151 -10.63 -0.01 12.37
N VAL A 152 -11.15 1.21 12.47
CA VAL A 152 -10.93 2.09 13.62
C VAL A 152 -12.19 2.05 14.48
N PHE A 153 -12.06 1.60 15.72
CA PHE A 153 -13.20 1.52 16.63
C PHE A 153 -13.20 2.72 17.57
N ILE A 154 -14.36 3.31 17.73
CA ILE A 154 -14.54 4.55 18.48
C ILE A 154 -15.66 4.32 19.47
N LYS A 155 -15.36 4.58 20.74
CA LYS A 155 -16.35 4.64 21.80
C LYS A 155 -16.41 6.07 22.32
N VAL A 156 -17.59 6.67 22.32
CA VAL A 156 -17.78 7.99 22.90
C VAL A 156 -18.39 7.81 24.28
N GLU A 157 -17.73 8.37 25.29
CA GLU A 157 -18.22 8.46 26.65
C GLU A 157 -18.67 9.91 26.89
N GLU A 158 -19.95 10.09 27.21
CA GLU A 158 -20.46 11.38 27.67
C GLU A 158 -20.07 11.55 29.15
N GLY A 159 -19.30 12.59 29.45
CA GLY A 159 -18.93 12.93 30.83
C GLY A 159 -20.06 13.67 31.54
N GLU A 160 -20.42 13.24 32.76
CA GLU A 160 -21.52 13.81 33.55
C GLU A 160 -21.26 15.26 34.07
N GLU A 161 -20.02 15.75 34.10
CA GLU A 161 -19.67 17.00 34.81
C GLU A 161 -19.06 18.13 33.95
N SER A 162 -18.78 17.90 32.68
CA SER A 162 -18.24 18.92 31.78
C SER A 162 -18.78 18.65 30.39
N HIS A 163 -19.16 19.68 29.64
CA HIS A 163 -19.61 19.63 28.24
C HIS A 163 -18.51 19.12 27.26
N GLN A 164 -17.62 18.26 27.73
CA GLN A 164 -16.48 17.71 27.01
C GLN A 164 -16.77 16.24 26.71
N THR A 165 -17.11 15.96 25.46
CA THR A 165 -17.21 14.59 24.95
C THR A 165 -15.83 13.95 24.97
N LYS A 166 -15.71 12.79 25.62
CA LYS A 166 -14.47 12.02 25.66
C LYS A 166 -14.61 10.85 24.69
N ALA A 167 -13.83 10.85 23.61
CA ALA A 167 -13.79 9.73 22.68
C ALA A 167 -12.57 8.85 22.96
N THR A 168 -12.80 7.55 23.13
CA THR A 168 -11.76 6.52 23.17
C THR A 168 -11.67 5.88 21.79
N VAL A 169 -10.49 5.98 21.17
CA VAL A 169 -10.20 5.42 19.85
C VAL A 169 -9.29 4.21 20.03
N VAL A 170 -9.68 3.08 19.45
CA VAL A 170 -8.94 1.82 19.47
C VAL A 170 -8.64 1.40 18.03
N TRP A 171 -7.36 1.25 17.74
CA TRP A 171 -6.84 0.67 16.49
C TRP A 171 -6.66 -0.83 16.69
N HIS A 172 -7.05 -1.63 15.71
CA HIS A 172 -6.66 -3.05 15.60
C HIS A 172 -5.62 -3.22 14.51
#